data_AF-A0A8S2YQS0-F1
#
_entry.id   AF-A0A8S2YQS0-F1
#
_cell.length_a   1.000
_cell.length_b   1.000
_cell.length_c   1.000
_cell.angle_alpha   90.00
_cell.angle_beta   90.00
_cell.angle_gamma   90.00
#
_symmetry.space_group_name_H-M   'P 1'
#
loop_
_entity.id
_entity.type
_entity.pdbx_description
1 polymer ?
#
loop_
_entity_poly.entity_id
_entity_poly.type
_entity_poly.pdbx_seq_one_letter_code
_entity_poly.pdbx_strand_id
1 'polypeptide(L)'
;MADGTSNLKVLGMVDLHIKVNHMITTIKATVVRSLFTDCIIGTDYIKKYGLKVDAGEETVTICKQKQGTTIPMVKQDQPLYVPLRLKQTTKIPPQQRRSLTEEQRIQRNRLNSRRRRDGDFRR
;
A
#
# COMPACT_ATOMS: atom_id res chain seq x y z
N MET A 1 -6.02 -13.48 7.00
CA MET A 1 -4.62 -13.55 7.45
C MET A 1 -3.78 -13.14 6.26
N ALA A 2 -3.01 -12.05 6.37
CA ALA A 2 -2.30 -11.44 5.25
C ALA A 2 -0.81 -11.83 5.28
N ASP A 3 -0.28 -12.21 4.13
CA ASP A 3 1.05 -12.80 3.95
C ASP A 3 2.16 -11.73 4.03
N GLY A 4 2.42 -11.25 5.25
CA GLY A 4 3.73 -11.38 5.90
C GLY A 4 4.99 -10.72 5.33
N THR A 5 4.95 -9.87 4.30
CA THR A 5 6.13 -9.06 3.93
C THR A 5 5.76 -7.59 3.72
N SER A 6 5.59 -6.88 4.84
CA SER A 6 5.65 -5.43 4.79
C SER A 6 7.09 -5.06 4.44
N ASN A 7 7.30 -4.37 3.31
CA ASN A 7 8.60 -3.85 2.89
C ASN A 7 9.07 -2.66 3.76
N LEU A 8 8.50 -2.49 4.96
CA LEU A 8 8.88 -1.44 5.88
C LEU A 8 10.24 -1.79 6.50
N LYS A 9 11.30 -1.18 5.98
CA LYS A 9 12.64 -1.30 6.55
C LYS A 9 12.66 -0.64 7.92
N VAL A 10 12.71 -1.46 8.97
CA VAL A 10 12.92 -1.01 10.34
C VAL A 10 14.32 -0.42 10.47
N LEU A 11 14.41 0.76 11.08
CA LEU A 11 15.64 1.48 11.35
C LEU A 11 16.09 1.31 12.81
N GLY A 12 15.15 1.13 13.74
CA GLY A 12 15.44 0.97 15.16
C GLY A 12 14.19 1.16 16.02
N MET A 13 14.41 1.36 17.32
CA MET A 13 13.36 1.66 18.30
C MET A 13 13.72 2.94 19.07
N VAL A 14 12.72 3.71 19.47
CA VAL A 14 12.86 4.92 20.28
C VAL A 14 11.80 4.96 21.37
N ASP A 15 12.11 5.58 22.52
CA ASP A 15 11.10 5.93 23.51
C ASP A 15 10.36 7.20 23.05
N LEU A 16 9.13 7.03 22.58
CA LEU A 16 8.27 8.10 22.09
C LEU A 16 7.44 8.66 23.25
N HIS A 17 7.56 9.96 23.50
CA HIS A 17 6.74 10.68 24.47
C HIS A 17 5.58 11.37 23.74
N ILE A 18 4.34 10.95 24.05
CA ILE A 18 3.13 11.49 23.42
C ILE A 18 2.42 12.36 24.46
N LYS A 19 2.25 13.64 24.14
CA LYS A 19 1.47 14.58 24.95
C LYS A 19 0.08 14.75 24.35
N VAL A 20 -0.93 14.47 25.14
CA VAL A 20 -2.34 14.67 24.81
C VAL A 20 -2.96 15.50 25.91
N ASN A 21 -3.39 16.72 25.60
CA ASN A 21 -3.88 17.70 26.58
C ASN A 21 -2.87 17.87 27.74
N HIS A 22 -3.29 17.53 28.97
CA HIS A 22 -2.48 17.59 30.19
C HIS A 22 -1.77 16.26 30.51
N MET A 23 -1.96 15.22 29.69
CA MET A 23 -1.40 13.89 29.92
C MET A 23 -0.18 13.65 29.04
N ILE A 24 0.88 13.09 29.64
CA ILE A 24 2.07 12.62 28.93
C ILE A 24 2.17 11.10 29.11
N THR A 25 2.27 10.40 27.99
CA THR A 25 2.48 8.94 27.92
C THR A 25 3.80 8.63 27.24
N THR A 26 4.30 7.41 27.43
CA THR A 26 5.57 6.97 26.84
C THR A 26 5.42 5.56 26.30
N ILE A 27 5.84 5.33 25.06
CA ILE A 27 5.86 4.00 24.45
C ILE A 27 7.13 3.78 23.63
N LYS A 28 7.60 2.54 23.57
CA LYS A 28 8.65 2.15 22.64
C LYS A 28 8.06 2.04 21.25
N ALA A 29 8.48 2.91 20.35
CA ALA A 29 8.01 2.94 18.97
C ALA A 29 9.10 2.41 18.03
N THR A 30 8.69 1.61 17.05
CA THR A 30 9.56 1.17 15.96
C THR A 30 9.64 2.27 14.91
N VAL A 31 10.86 2.68 14.57
CA VAL A 31 11.11 3.65 13.49
C VAL A 31 11.29 2.89 12.18
N VAL A 32 10.56 3.28 11.15
CA VAL A 32 10.65 2.69 9.81
C VAL A 32 11.04 3.75 8.79
N ARG A 33 11.72 3.33 7.70
CA ARG A 33 12.26 4.25 6.68
C ARG A 33 11.19 5.09 5.97
N SER A 34 10.01 4.52 5.72
CA SER A 34 8.94 5.20 4.98
C SER A 34 7.60 4.71 5.50
N LEU A 35 6.89 5.57 6.22
CA LEU A 35 5.52 5.35 6.68
C LEU A 35 4.59 6.26 5.88
N PHE A 36 3.38 5.80 5.56
CA PHE A 36 2.39 6.59 4.81
C PHE A 36 1.65 7.63 5.68
N THR A 37 2.02 7.70 6.96
CA THR A 37 1.50 8.59 7.99
C THR A 37 2.65 8.93 8.94
N ASP A 38 2.50 9.95 9.78
CA ASP A 38 3.53 10.34 10.73
C ASP A 38 3.71 9.31 11.85
N CYS A 39 2.61 8.70 12.29
CA CYS A 39 2.61 7.73 13.37
C CYS A 39 1.44 6.74 13.26
N ILE A 40 1.69 5.49 13.65
CA ILE A 40 0.64 4.48 13.85
C ILE A 40 0.65 4.09 15.32
N ILE A 41 -0.50 4.27 15.98
CA ILE A 41 -0.71 3.79 17.34
C ILE A 41 -1.11 2.32 17.29
N GLY A 42 -0.24 1.47 17.81
CA GLY A 42 -0.44 0.03 17.84
C GLY A 42 -1.30 -0.44 19.02
N THR A 43 -1.57 -1.75 19.02
CA THR A 43 -2.36 -2.40 20.09
C THR A 43 -1.64 -2.44 21.44
N ASP A 44 -0.32 -2.29 21.43
CA ASP A 44 0.53 -2.13 22.61
C ASP A 44 0.19 -0.85 23.39
N TYR A 45 0.05 0.28 22.69
CA TYR A 45 -0.39 1.53 23.29
C TYR A 45 -1.82 1.43 23.82
N ILE A 46 -2.70 0.81 23.05
CA ILE A 46 -4.12 0.58 23.42
C ILE A 46 -4.20 -0.20 24.74
N LYS A 47 -3.46 -1.30 24.85
CA LYS A 47 -3.44 -2.13 26.07
C LYS A 47 -2.80 -1.40 27.25
N LYS A 48 -1.69 -0.69 27.02
CA LYS A 48 -0.93 -0.03 28.09
C LYS A 48 -1.70 1.12 28.75
N TYR A 49 -2.44 1.89 27.95
CA TYR A 49 -3.15 3.10 28.41
C TYR A 49 -4.67 2.98 28.30
N GLY A 50 -5.21 1.76 28.17
CA GLY A 50 -6.65 1.51 28.08
C GLY A 50 -7.35 2.43 27.08
N LEU A 51 -6.76 2.62 25.90
CA LEU A 51 -7.30 3.51 24.88
C LEU A 51 -8.65 2.96 24.40
N LYS A 52 -9.67 3.81 24.41
CA LYS A 52 -11.02 3.48 23.95
C LYS A 52 -11.37 4.37 22.77
N VAL A 53 -11.80 3.74 21.68
CA VAL A 53 -12.31 4.43 20.49
C VAL A 53 -13.82 4.22 20.50
N ASP A 54 -14.57 5.32 20.60
CA ASP A 54 -16.02 5.31 20.46
C ASP A 54 -16.38 5.96 19.13
N ALA A 55 -16.81 5.14 18.17
CA ALA A 55 -17.20 5.62 16.85
C ALA A 55 -18.60 6.25 16.84
N GLY A 56 -19.46 5.94 17.81
CA GLY A 56 -20.79 6.53 17.92
C GLY A 56 -20.74 7.96 18.44
N GLU A 57 -19.91 8.17 19.47
CA GLU A 57 -19.66 9.50 20.03
C GLU A 57 -18.54 10.26 19.31
N GLU A 58 -17.90 9.63 18.31
CA GLU A 58 -16.74 10.17 17.60
C GLU A 58 -15.66 10.68 18.58
N THR A 59 -15.32 9.88 19.60
CA THR A 59 -14.29 10.24 20.60
C THR A 59 -13.23 9.17 20.80
N VAL A 60 -12.05 9.61 21.24
CA VAL A 60 -10.97 8.75 21.71
C VAL A 60 -10.64 9.09 23.16
N THR A 61 -10.70 8.10 24.04
CA THR A 61 -10.36 8.26 25.46
C THR A 61 -9.07 7.51 25.77
N ILE A 62 -8.15 8.14 26.49
CA ILE A 62 -6.88 7.56 26.93
C ILE A 62 -6.82 7.61 28.45
N CYS A 63 -6.49 6.48 29.09
CA CYS A 63 -6.49 6.31 30.53
C CYS A 63 -5.08 6.04 31.09
N LYS A 64 -4.65 6.81 32.09
CA LYS A 64 -3.39 6.61 32.81
C LYS A 64 -3.62 6.78 34.30
N GLN A 65 -3.34 5.75 35.10
CA GLN A 65 -3.35 5.83 36.58
C GLN A 65 -4.59 6.53 37.17
N LYS A 66 -5.79 6.09 36.75
CA LYS A 66 -7.12 6.65 37.12
C LYS A 66 -7.47 8.03 36.57
N GLN A 67 -6.56 8.68 35.83
CA GLN A 67 -6.86 9.88 35.05
C GLN A 67 -7.23 9.47 33.61
N GLY A 68 -8.22 10.15 33.04
CA GLY A 68 -8.67 9.94 31.67
C GLY A 68 -8.68 11.27 30.92
N THR A 69 -8.25 11.25 29.66
CA THR A 69 -8.47 12.37 28.74
C THR A 69 -9.26 11.89 27.54
N THR A 70 -10.27 12.65 27.15
CA THR A 70 -11.07 12.39 25.96
C THR A 70 -10.76 13.44 24.91
N ILE A 71 -10.61 13.00 23.66
CA ILE A 71 -10.32 13.82 22.49
C ILE A 71 -11.46 13.60 21.50
N PRO A 72 -12.09 14.65 20.97
CA PRO A 72 -13.03 14.50 19.86
C PRO A 72 -12.29 14.09 18.59
N MET A 73 -12.90 13.22 17.78
CA MET A 73 -12.43 12.93 16.43
C MET A 73 -12.73 14.14 15.55
N VAL A 74 -11.72 14.59 14.82
CA VAL A 74 -11.90 15.67 13.85
C VAL A 74 -12.40 15.06 12.54
N LYS A 75 -13.53 15.56 12.04
CA LYS A 75 -14.01 15.19 10.70
C LYS A 75 -13.07 15.80 9.67
N GLN A 76 -12.62 14.99 8.73
CA GLN A 76 -11.91 15.51 7.57
C GLN A 76 -12.92 16.18 6.65
N ASP A 77 -12.81 17.50 6.49
CA ASP A 77 -13.64 18.29 5.57
C ASP A 77 -13.38 17.93 4.09
N GLN A 78 -12.31 17.18 3.80
CA GLN A 78 -11.97 16.73 2.46
C GLN A 78 -11.69 15.22 2.42
N PRO A 79 -12.23 14.48 1.43
CA PRO A 79 -11.97 13.06 1.29
C PRO A 79 -10.49 12.81 1.00
N LEU A 80 -9.85 12.03 1.88
CA LEU A 80 -8.45 11.63 1.72
C LEU A 80 -8.38 10.51 0.67
N TYR A 81 -8.07 10.89 -0.57
CA TYR A 81 -7.81 9.93 -1.64
C TYR A 81 -6.49 9.21 -1.39
N VAL A 82 -6.55 8.04 -0.74
CA VAL A 82 -5.41 7.13 -0.68
C VAL A 82 -5.34 6.37 -2.00
N PRO A 83 -4.29 6.54 -2.83
CA PRO A 83 -4.18 5.79 -4.07
C PRO A 83 -3.98 4.31 -3.77
N LEU A 84 -5.04 3.52 -3.91
CA LEU A 84 -4.97 2.06 -3.84
C LEU A 84 -4.33 1.54 -5.13
N ARG A 85 -3.09 1.06 -5.06
CA ARG A 85 -2.50 0.30 -6.17
C ARG A 85 -2.94 -1.15 -6.06
N LEU A 86 -3.84 -1.58 -6.95
CA LEU A 86 -4.11 -3.00 -7.17
C LEU A 86 -2.82 -3.63 -7.74
N LYS A 87 -2.13 -4.47 -6.95
CA LYS A 87 -1.04 -5.30 -7.48
C LYS A 87 -1.66 -6.43 -8.30
N GLN A 88 -2.03 -6.17 -9.56
CA GLN A 88 -2.29 -7.24 -10.51
C GLN A 88 -0.96 -7.85 -10.92
N THR A 89 -0.67 -9.03 -10.39
CA THR A 89 0.47 -9.83 -10.85
C THR A 89 0.09 -10.46 -12.20
N THR A 90 0.47 -9.82 -13.30
CA THR A 90 0.36 -10.43 -14.63
C THR A 90 1.54 -11.38 -14.82
N LYS A 91 1.28 -12.69 -14.88
CA LYS A 91 2.29 -13.67 -15.30
C LYS A 91 2.51 -13.51 -16.80
N ILE A 92 3.62 -12.88 -17.18
CA ILE A 92 4.05 -12.86 -18.59
C ILE A 92 4.68 -14.22 -18.88
N PRO A 93 4.08 -15.08 -19.73
CA PRO A 93 4.71 -16.33 -20.10
C PRO A 93 6.02 -16.04 -20.86
N PRO A 94 7.06 -16.85 -20.69
CA PRO A 94 8.31 -16.68 -21.42
C PRO A 94 8.03 -16.73 -22.93
N GLN A 95 8.62 -15.78 -23.67
CA GLN A 95 8.52 -15.76 -25.13
C GLN A 95 9.13 -17.05 -25.69
N GLN A 96 8.29 -17.95 -26.21
CA GLN A 96 8.76 -19.09 -26.98
C GLN A 96 9.23 -18.59 -28.35
N ARG A 97 10.55 -18.62 -28.59
CA ARG A 97 11.09 -18.60 -29.95
C ARG A 97 10.68 -19.90 -30.64
N ARG A 98 9.61 -19.87 -31.43
CA ARG A 98 9.27 -20.96 -32.34
C ARG A 98 10.09 -20.79 -33.62
N SER A 99 10.96 -21.76 -33.92
CA SER A 99 11.50 -21.92 -35.27
C SER A 99 10.34 -22.30 -36.18
N LEU A 100 10.08 -21.48 -37.20
CA LEU A 100 9.12 -21.85 -38.24
C LEU A 100 9.65 -23.10 -38.94
N THR A 101 8.79 -24.09 -39.15
CA THR A 101 9.12 -25.16 -40.10
C THR A 101 9.25 -24.55 -41.50
N GLU A 102 9.97 -25.22 -42.39
CA GLU A 102 10.26 -24.71 -43.73
C GLU A 102 8.96 -24.41 -44.52
N GLU A 103 7.93 -25.23 -44.35
CA GLU A 103 6.60 -25.03 -44.90
C GLU A 103 5.93 -23.74 -44.39
N GLN A 104 6.02 -23.48 -43.09
CA GLN A 104 5.48 -22.26 -42.47
C GLN A 104 6.24 -21.01 -42.93
N ARG A 105 7.54 -21.14 -43.18
CA ARG A 105 8.39 -20.08 -43.73
C ARG A 105 7.99 -19.76 -45.18
N ILE A 106 7.71 -20.79 -45.99
CA ILE A 106 7.23 -20.64 -47.38
C ILE A 106 5.85 -19.97 -47.42
N GLN A 107 4.90 -20.41 -46.58
CA GLN A 107 3.57 -19.77 -46.50
C GLN A 107 3.64 -18.31 -46.08
N ARG A 108 4.45 -17.98 -45.06
CA ARG A 108 4.63 -16.59 -44.61
C ARG A 108 5.26 -15.70 -45.70
N ASN A 109 6.24 -16.22 -46.43
CA ASN A 109 6.86 -15.50 -47.55
C ASN A 109 5.88 -15.27 -48.70
N ARG A 110 4.99 -16.23 -49.00
CA ARG A 110 3.89 -16.05 -49.97
C ARG A 110 2.86 -15.01 -49.53
N LEU A 111 2.54 -14.95 -48.24
CA LEU A 111 1.60 -13.95 -47.70
C LEU A 111 2.18 -12.54 -47.78
N ASN A 112 3.47 -12.40 -47.47
CA ASN A 112 4.17 -11.11 -47.52
C ASN A 112 4.40 -10.61 -48.96
N SER A 113 4.61 -11.50 -49.93
CA SER A 113 4.77 -11.12 -51.34
C SER A 113 3.45 -10.74 -52.03
N ARG A 114 2.29 -11.16 -51.49
CA ARG A 114 0.98 -10.65 -51.90
C ARG A 114 0.74 -9.23 -51.38
N ARG A 115 1.01 -8.98 -50.10
CA ARG A 115 0.87 -7.64 -49.49
C ARG A 115 1.73 -6.55 -50.16
N ARG A 116 2.89 -6.92 -50.71
CA ARG A 116 3.74 -5.97 -51.45
C ARG A 116 3.21 -5.65 -52.85
N ARG A 117 2.41 -6.52 -53.46
CA ARG A 117 1.81 -6.26 -54.79
C ARG A 117 0.56 -5.38 -54.70
N ASP A 118 -0.19 -5.49 -53.61
CA ASP A 118 -1.41 -4.68 -53.40
C ASP A 118 -1.10 -3.28 -52.84
N GLY A 119 0.14 -3.02 -52.41
CA GLY A 119 0.56 -1.74 -51.81
C GLY A 119 1.04 -0.66 -52.78
N ASP A 120 1.26 -0.98 -54.06
CA ASP A 120 1.87 -0.07 -55.05
C ASP A 120 0.86 0.64 -55.98
N PHE A 121 -0.46 0.49 -55.77
CA PHE A 121 -1.51 1.16 -56.56
C PHE A 121 -2.10 2.42 -55.90
N ARG A 122 -1.35 3.07 -55.00
CA ARG A 122 -1.73 4.40 -54.46
C ARG A 122 -0.55 5.36 -54.47
N ARG A 123 -0.15 5.82 -55.65
CA ARG A 123 0.40 7.16 -55.87
C ARG A 123 -0.10 7.71 -57.18
#